data_AF-A0A848VFV6-F1
#
_entry.id   AF-A0A848VFV6-F1
#
_cell.length_a   1.000
_cell.length_b   1.000
_cell.length_c   1.000
_cell.angle_alpha   90.00
_cell.angle_beta   90.00
_cell.angle_gamma   90.00
#
_symmetry.space_group_name_H-M   'P 1'
#
loop_
_entity.id
_entity.type
_entity.pdbx_description
1 polymer ?
#
loop_
_entity_poly.entity_id
_entity_poly.type
_entity_poly.pdbx_seq_one_letter_code
_entity_poly.pdbx_strand_id
1 'polypeptide(L)' 'MVLLEQAGIPPSAIITIATTNAALSVGIANSAGSIQIGSNADFVMLSADPGEGARNFQAIVSVYQMGRLVFRAPN' A
#
# COMPACT_ATOMS: atom_id res chain seq x y z
N MET A 1 2.33 -10.52 -0.05
CA MET A 1 1.72 -10.30 1.28
C MET A 1 1.37 -11.61 1.98
N VAL A 2 0.66 -12.54 1.33
CA VAL A 2 0.21 -13.81 1.95
C VAL A 2 1.32 -14.61 2.67
N LEU A 3 2.53 -14.70 2.10
CA LEU A 3 3.64 -15.41 2.77
C LEU A 3 4.09 -14.77 4.10
N LEU A 4 4.00 -13.44 4.22
CA LEU A 4 4.34 -12.73 5.46
C LEU A 4 3.30 -13.02 6.55
N GLU A 5 2.02 -13.05 6.16
CA GLU A 5 0.92 -13.41 7.07
C GLU A 5 1.03 -14.87 7.51
N GLN A 6 1.35 -15.79 6.59
CA GLN A 6 1.64 -17.20 6.91
C GLN A 6 2.84 -17.36 7.84
N ALA A 7 3.81 -16.45 7.78
CA ALA A 7 4.92 -16.38 8.72
C ALA A 7 4.56 -15.75 10.07
N GLY A 8 3.29 -15.44 10.31
CA GLY A 8 2.78 -14.91 11.58
C GLY A 8 2.80 -13.38 11.70
N ILE A 9 3.10 -12.64 10.63
CA ILE A 9 3.11 -11.18 10.65
C ILE A 9 1.68 -10.66 10.49
N PRO A 10 1.16 -9.82 11.40
CA PRO A 10 -0.21 -9.34 11.31
C PRO A 10 -0.40 -8.41 10.08
N PRO A 11 -1.59 -8.37 9.46
CA PRO A 11 -1.83 -7.59 8.24
C PRO A 11 -1.48 -6.10 8.38
N SER A 12 -1.79 -5.48 9.52
CA SER A 12 -1.43 -4.09 9.80
C SER A 12 0.08 -3.84 9.75
N ALA A 13 0.90 -4.78 10.26
CA ALA A 13 2.36 -4.68 10.14
C ALA A 13 2.83 -4.89 8.71
N ILE A 14 2.16 -5.74 7.93
CA ILE A 14 2.45 -5.92 6.50
C ILE A 14 2.23 -4.61 5.72
N ILE A 15 1.19 -3.84 6.04
CA ILE A 15 0.98 -2.50 5.46
C ILE A 15 2.21 -1.63 5.70
N THR A 16 2.65 -1.52 6.96
CA THR A 16 3.82 -0.72 7.34
C THR A 16 5.12 -1.21 6.68
N ILE A 17 5.31 -2.53 6.59
CA ILE A 17 6.45 -3.14 5.89
C ILE A 17 6.47 -2.73 4.42
N ALA A 18 5.32 -2.78 3.76
CA ALA A 18 5.16 -2.53 2.33
C ALA A 18 5.12 -1.06 1.93
N THR A 19 5.05 -0.14 2.91
CA THR A 19 4.87 1.30 2.68
C THR A 19 5.98 2.07 3.38
N THR A 20 5.78 2.47 4.64
CA THR A 20 6.70 3.31 5.41
C THR A 20 8.10 2.70 5.50
N ASN A 21 8.22 1.41 5.88
CA ASN A 21 9.52 0.77 6.07
C ASN A 21 10.28 0.59 4.75
N ALA A 22 9.56 0.29 3.65
CA ALA A 22 10.16 0.21 2.33
C ALA A 22 10.69 1.58 1.85
N ALA A 23 9.96 2.67 2.11
CA ALA A 23 10.42 4.01 1.78
C ALA A 23 11.62 4.45 2.64
N LEU A 24 11.63 4.07 3.93
CA LEU A 24 12.76 4.31 4.83
C LEU A 24 14.02 3.57 4.38
N SER A 25 13.90 2.30 3.99
CA SER A 25 15.06 1.46 3.63
C SER A 25 15.79 1.94 2.38
N VAL A 26 15.10 2.65 1.49
CA VAL A 26 15.69 3.22 0.25
C VAL A 26 15.87 4.74 0.31
N GLY A 27 15.60 5.38 1.45
CA GLY A 27 15.89 6.80 1.68
C GLY A 27 14.91 7.80 1.04
N ILE A 28 13.67 7.39 0.77
CA ILE A 28 12.64 8.23 0.10
C ILE A 28 11.43 8.53 1.00
N ALA A 29 11.49 8.22 2.29
CA ALA A 29 10.37 8.38 3.23
C ALA A 29 9.86 9.83 3.39
N ASN A 30 10.63 10.83 2.96
CA ASN A 30 10.19 12.23 2.92
C ASN A 30 9.19 12.52 1.79
N SER A 31 9.05 11.63 0.81
CA SER A 31 8.22 11.83 -0.38
C SER A 31 7.31 10.64 -0.71
N ALA A 32 7.54 9.45 -0.15
CA ALA A 32 6.74 8.26 -0.43
C ALA A 32 6.55 7.37 0.81
N GLY A 33 5.65 6.38 0.69
CA GLY A 33 5.45 5.34 1.70
C GLY A 33 4.45 5.70 2.81
N SER A 34 3.90 6.91 2.83
CA SER A 34 2.78 7.27 3.71
C SER A 34 1.89 8.34 3.07
N ILE A 35 0.63 8.44 3.52
CA ILE A 35 -0.28 9.50 3.08
C ILE A 35 -0.11 10.70 4.00
N GLN A 36 0.68 11.68 3.56
CA GLN A 36 0.99 12.90 4.30
C GLN A 36 1.01 14.11 3.36
N ILE A 37 0.78 15.30 3.92
CA ILE A 37 0.87 16.56 3.17
C ILE A 37 2.32 16.74 2.70
N GLY A 38 2.50 17.02 1.41
CA GLY A 38 3.82 17.24 0.80
C GLY A 38 4.46 15.97 0.22
N SER A 39 3.90 14.78 0.49
CA SER A 39 4.32 13.54 -0.18
C SER A 39 3.78 13.44 -1.60
N ASN A 40 4.40 12.59 -2.41
CA ASN A 40 3.87 12.21 -3.72
C ASN A 40 2.49 11.57 -3.52
N ALA A 41 1.54 11.93 -4.39
CA ALA A 41 0.20 11.35 -4.39
C ALA A 41 0.19 9.96 -5.05
N ASP A 42 0.95 9.04 -4.44
CA ASP A 42 1.06 7.63 -4.80
C ASP A 42 0.22 6.80 -3.81
N PHE A 43 -0.90 6.24 -4.27
CA PHE A 43 -1.77 5.44 -3.43
C PHE A 43 -2.62 4.47 -4.25
N VAL A 44 -3.16 3.46 -3.56
CA VAL A 44 -4.11 2.50 -4.13
C VAL A 44 -5.42 2.56 -3.34
N MET A 45 -6.53 2.36 -4.05
CA MET A 45 -7.84 2.16 -3.43
C MET A 45 -8.18 0.67 -3.48
N LEU A 46 -8.62 0.12 -2.36
CA LEU A 46 -9.01 -1.28 -2.23
C LEU A 46 -10.51 -1.39 -1.96
N SER A 47 -11.18 -2.41 -2.50
CA SER A 47 -12.59 -2.71 -2.20
C SER A 47 -12.76 -3.59 -0.96
N ALA A 48 -11.66 -4.06 -0.37
CA ALA A 48 -11.64 -4.87 0.84
C ALA A 48 -10.57 -4.32 1.80
N ASP A 49 -10.82 -4.45 3.10
CA ASP A 49 -9.92 -3.94 4.13
C ASP A 49 -8.61 -4.77 4.20
N PRO A 50 -7.44 -4.20 3.90
CA PRO A 50 -6.16 -4.92 3.99
C PRO A 50 -5.77 -5.27 5.44
N GLY A 51 -6.38 -4.63 6.45
CA GLY A 51 -6.18 -4.93 7.87
C GLY A 51 -6.78 -6.27 8.30
N GLU A 52 -7.76 -6.78 7.55
CA GLU A 52 -8.45 -8.05 7.83
C GLU A 52 -7.75 -9.27 7.21
N GLY A 53 -6.81 -9.06 6.27
CA GLY A 53 -6.04 -10.17 5.72
C GLY A 53 -5.18 -9.83 4.50
N ALA A 54 -4.05 -10.52 4.36
CA ALA A 54 -3.06 -10.24 3.32
C ALA A 54 -3.53 -10.48 1.88
N ARG A 55 -4.64 -11.22 1.67
CA ARG A 55 -5.27 -11.37 0.34
C ARG A 55 -6.00 -10.10 -0.11
N ASN A 56 -6.50 -9.29 0.82
CA ASN A 56 -7.30 -8.10 0.50
C ASN A 56 -6.47 -7.00 -0.17
N PHE A 57 -5.14 -7.06 -0.08
CA PHE A 57 -4.21 -6.22 -0.85
C PHE A 57 -4.37 -6.37 -2.37
N GLN A 58 -4.98 -7.46 -2.85
CA GLN A 58 -5.23 -7.71 -4.28
C GLN A 58 -6.57 -7.12 -4.75
N ALA A 59 -7.43 -6.66 -3.84
CA ALA A 59 -8.74 -6.10 -4.15
C ALA A 59 -8.65 -4.66 -4.68
N ILE A 60 -7.72 -4.41 -5.60
CA ILE A 60 -7.38 -3.07 -6.11
C ILE A 60 -8.48 -2.58 -7.05
N VAL A 61 -9.09 -1.45 -6.69
CA VAL A 61 -10.08 -0.74 -7.51
C VAL A 61 -9.42 0.31 -8.40
N SER A 62 -8.40 1.00 -7.88
CA SER A 62 -7.66 2.00 -8.65
C SER A 62 -6.25 2.23 -8.10
N VAL A 63 -5.33 2.63 -8.98
CA VAL A 63 -3.96 3.03 -8.63
C VAL A 63 -3.73 4.46 -9.10
N TYR A 64 -3.19 5.28 -8.20
CA TYR A 64 -2.76 6.64 -8.48
C TYR A 64 -1.24 6.72 -8.33
N GLN A 65 -0.60 7.36 -9.30
CA GLN A 65 0.84 7.66 -9.27
C GLN A 65 1.04 9.14 -9.60
N MET A 66 1.76 9.86 -8.75
CA MET A 66 2.01 11.30 -8.87
C MET A 66 0.70 12.09 -9.10
N GLY A 67 -0.38 11.68 -8.41
CA GLY A 67 -1.71 12.29 -8.52
C GLY A 67 -2.49 11.94 -9.80
N ARG A 68 -1.96 11.06 -10.67
CA ARG A 68 -2.62 10.62 -11.89
C ARG A 68 -3.20 9.23 -11.72
N LEU A 69 -4.43 9.04 -12.17
CA LEU A 69 -5.04 7.71 -12.26
C LEU A 69 -4.33 6.91 -13.37
N VAL A 70 -3.64 5.83 -12.99
CA VAL A 70 -2.90 4.97 -13.93
C VAL A 70 -3.54 3.61 -14.14
N PHE A 71 -4.38 3.17 -13.20
CA PHE A 71 -5.16 1.94 -13.30
C PHE A 71 -6.53 2.13 -12.66
N ARG A 72 -7.54 1.54 -13.29
CA ARG A 72 -8.88 1.37 -12.74
C ARG A 72 -9.37 -0.03 -13.10
N ALA A 73 -9.85 -0.77 -12.11
CA ALA A 73 -10.49 -2.05 -12.35
C ALA A 73 -11.72 -1.86 -13.25
N PRO A 74 -11.98 -2.79 -14.18
CA PRO A 74 -13.23 -2.79 -14.93
C PRO A 74 -14.42 -2.93 -13.97
N ASN A 75 -15.54 -2.29 -14.33
CA ASN A 75 -16.80 -2.40 -13.59
C ASN A 75 -17.40 -3.80 -13.71
#